data_AF-A0A4R9AEJ6-F1
#
_entry.id   AF-A0A4R9AEJ6-F1
#
_cell.length_a   1.000
_cell.length_b   1.000
_cell.length_c   1.000
_cell.angle_alpha   90.00
_cell.angle_beta   90.00
_cell.angle_gamma   90.00
#
_symmetry.space_group_name_H-M   'P 1'
#
loop_
_entity.id
_entity.type
_entity.pdbx_description
1 polymer ?
#
loop_
_entity_poly.entity_id
_entity_poly.type
_entity_poly.pdbx_seq_one_letter_code
_entity_poly.pdbx_strand_id
1 'polypeptide(L)'
;MTLTAPPAAAGSMPEPEGSRVAAVAQAGAILASAFDGVRFGHLDDSEAVAVLAALEELGRRVDGARLRATTDIGVRAETDLGSGSLAYRNGCRTRIEFITQLAGISGREAKRRLKLGETAVERTPLGLPVPARYSVIAAGLSSGELGVESAEIIATTLTALHGKVLQDDLDHVERALVATATGAITPETAGLPGAGIRFAPDLLRAQALEWQAASTPTAPPPPTT
;
A
#
# COMPACT_ATOMS: atom_id res chain seq x y z
N MET A 1 -9.92 -16.38 -57.10
CA MET A 1 -9.73 -17.30 -55.97
C MET A 1 -10.11 -16.55 -54.70
N THR A 2 -11.26 -16.86 -54.13
CA THR A 2 -11.84 -16.21 -52.95
C THR A 2 -11.53 -17.03 -51.71
N LEU A 3 -10.61 -16.54 -50.87
CA LEU A 3 -10.29 -17.13 -49.57
C LEU A 3 -11.36 -16.71 -48.56
N THR A 4 -12.19 -17.67 -48.16
CA THR A 4 -13.19 -17.50 -47.10
C THR A 4 -12.51 -17.79 -45.75
N ALA A 5 -12.58 -16.84 -44.82
CA ALA A 5 -12.06 -17.00 -43.46
C ALA A 5 -13.01 -17.89 -42.63
N PRO A 6 -12.47 -18.73 -41.71
CA PRO A 6 -13.31 -19.55 -40.83
C PRO A 6 -13.95 -18.69 -39.71
N PRO A 7 -15.12 -19.10 -39.19
CA PRO A 7 -15.83 -18.33 -38.17
C PRO A 7 -15.06 -18.35 -36.85
N ALA A 8 -14.97 -17.19 -36.21
CA ALA A 8 -14.45 -17.04 -34.87
C ALA A 8 -15.32 -17.87 -33.91
N ALA A 9 -14.75 -18.91 -33.32
CA ALA A 9 -15.39 -19.64 -32.24
C ALA A 9 -15.56 -18.69 -31.05
N ALA A 10 -16.80 -18.30 -30.79
CA ALA A 10 -17.22 -17.68 -29.54
C ALA A 10 -17.08 -18.73 -28.42
N GLY A 11 -15.86 -18.90 -27.92
CA GLY A 11 -15.63 -19.58 -26.66
C GLY A 11 -16.11 -18.65 -25.55
N SER A 12 -17.36 -18.83 -25.11
CA SER A 12 -17.83 -18.30 -23.84
C SER A 12 -16.85 -18.77 -22.77
N MET A 13 -16.04 -17.85 -22.27
CA MET A 13 -15.24 -18.08 -21.08
C MET A 13 -16.20 -18.47 -19.95
N PRO A 14 -15.89 -19.51 -19.14
CA PRO A 14 -16.71 -19.83 -18.00
C PRO A 14 -16.77 -18.61 -17.08
N GLU A 15 -17.96 -18.06 -16.87
CA GLU A 15 -18.20 -17.00 -15.90
C GLU A 15 -17.74 -17.52 -14.53
N PRO A 16 -16.71 -16.93 -13.90
CA PRO A 16 -16.17 -17.45 -12.66
C PRO A 16 -17.18 -17.20 -11.54
N GLU A 17 -17.45 -18.24 -10.74
CA GLU A 17 -18.20 -18.13 -9.49
C GLU A 17 -17.63 -16.97 -8.65
N GLY A 18 -18.44 -15.92 -8.51
CA GLY A 18 -18.12 -14.69 -7.79
C GLY A 18 -17.02 -13.84 -8.42
N SER A 19 -17.33 -13.08 -9.47
CA SER A 19 -16.43 -12.03 -9.98
C SER A 19 -15.95 -11.13 -8.83
N ARG A 20 -14.63 -10.94 -8.67
CA ARG A 20 -14.05 -10.03 -7.65
C ARG A 20 -14.65 -8.61 -7.74
N VAL A 21 -15.06 -8.20 -8.93
CA VAL A 21 -15.77 -6.94 -9.17
C VAL A 21 -17.13 -6.93 -8.47
N ALA A 22 -17.88 -8.02 -8.52
CA ALA A 22 -19.16 -8.16 -7.83
C ALA A 22 -18.98 -8.14 -6.30
N ALA A 23 -17.93 -8.77 -5.77
CA ALA A 23 -17.62 -8.73 -4.34
C ALA A 23 -17.29 -7.29 -3.86
N VAL A 24 -16.49 -6.55 -4.63
CA VAL A 24 -16.20 -5.13 -4.33
C VAL A 24 -17.47 -4.27 -4.43
N ALA A 25 -18.32 -4.51 -5.44
CA ALA A 25 -19.58 -3.81 -5.57
C ALA A 25 -20.53 -4.10 -4.40
N GLN A 26 -20.60 -5.35 -3.94
CA GLN A 26 -21.39 -5.75 -2.77
C GLN A 26 -20.88 -5.08 -1.49
N ALA A 27 -19.56 -5.05 -1.27
CA ALA A 27 -18.99 -4.34 -0.13
C ALA A 27 -19.33 -2.84 -0.16
N GLY A 28 -19.30 -2.23 -1.35
CA GLY A 28 -19.74 -0.85 -1.55
C GLY A 28 -21.23 -0.64 -1.23
N ALA A 29 -22.09 -1.57 -1.63
CA ALA A 29 -23.52 -1.51 -1.32
C ALA A 29 -23.81 -1.65 0.18
N ILE A 30 -23.11 -2.56 0.88
CA ILE A 30 -23.21 -2.71 2.33
C ILE A 30 -22.80 -1.41 3.03
N LEU A 31 -21.65 -0.84 2.64
CA LEU A 31 -21.18 0.42 3.22
C LEU A 31 -22.16 1.56 2.96
N ALA A 32 -22.68 1.69 1.73
CA ALA A 32 -23.68 2.70 1.41
C ALA A 32 -24.95 2.53 2.27
N SER A 33 -25.43 1.30 2.45
CA SER A 33 -26.61 1.03 3.27
C SER A 33 -26.41 1.33 4.76
N ALA A 34 -25.19 1.12 5.29
CA ALA A 34 -24.87 1.40 6.68
C ALA A 34 -24.94 2.89 7.02
N PHE A 35 -24.77 3.76 6.03
CA PHE A 35 -24.78 5.22 6.19
C PHE A 35 -25.97 5.90 5.50
N ASP A 36 -26.92 5.14 4.97
CA ASP A 36 -28.11 5.72 4.34
C ASP A 36 -28.96 6.48 5.38
N GLY A 37 -29.28 7.74 5.09
CA GLY A 37 -30.01 8.62 6.01
C GLY A 37 -29.27 9.01 7.30
N VAL A 38 -28.03 8.57 7.51
CA VAL A 38 -27.24 8.93 8.72
C VAL A 38 -26.94 10.42 8.72
N ARG A 39 -27.25 11.08 9.84
CA ARG A 39 -26.90 12.48 10.09
C ARG A 39 -25.77 12.51 11.11
N PHE A 40 -24.53 12.62 10.63
CA PHE A 40 -23.34 12.58 11.50
C PHE A 40 -23.38 13.60 12.65
N GLY A 41 -24.00 14.77 12.45
CA GLY A 41 -24.16 15.78 13.51
C GLY A 41 -25.16 15.40 14.62
N HIS A 42 -25.84 14.26 14.52
CA HIS A 42 -26.75 13.74 15.55
C HIS A 42 -26.16 12.58 16.35
N LEU A 43 -24.98 12.08 15.97
CA LEU A 43 -24.27 11.07 16.74
C LEU A 43 -23.77 11.72 18.03
N ASP A 44 -23.80 10.97 19.14
CA ASP A 44 -23.07 11.40 20.33
C ASP A 44 -21.55 11.30 20.11
N ASP A 45 -20.77 11.94 20.98
CA ASP A 45 -19.31 12.01 20.82
C ASP A 45 -18.67 10.60 20.79
N SER A 46 -19.18 9.65 21.57
CA SER A 46 -18.64 8.29 21.63
C SER A 46 -18.92 7.55 20.32
N GLU A 47 -20.14 7.64 19.81
CA GLU A 47 -20.56 7.03 18.56
C GLU A 47 -19.82 7.65 17.38
N ALA A 48 -19.70 8.99 17.33
CA ALA A 48 -18.97 9.70 16.28
C ALA A 48 -17.49 9.26 16.21
N VAL A 49 -16.82 9.14 17.36
CA VAL A 49 -15.44 8.66 17.45
C VAL A 49 -15.33 7.20 16.98
N ALA A 50 -16.23 6.33 17.43
CA ALA A 50 -16.21 4.92 17.04
C ALA A 50 -16.47 4.72 15.55
N VAL A 51 -17.42 5.46 14.98
CA VAL A 51 -17.74 5.44 13.54
C VAL A 51 -16.56 5.91 12.71
N LEU A 52 -15.93 7.03 13.09
CA LEU A 52 -14.74 7.53 12.40
C LEU A 52 -13.60 6.50 12.44
N ALA A 53 -13.31 5.92 13.61
CA ALA A 53 -12.29 4.89 13.75
C ALA A 53 -12.55 3.66 12.85
N ALA A 54 -13.80 3.19 12.79
CA ALA A 54 -14.19 2.07 11.95
C ALA A 54 -14.08 2.39 10.45
N LEU A 55 -14.46 3.60 10.03
CA LEU A 55 -14.31 4.07 8.65
C LEU A 55 -12.84 4.16 8.24
N GLU A 56 -11.98 4.68 9.12
CA GLU A 56 -10.53 4.77 8.88
C GLU A 56 -9.89 3.37 8.76
N GLU A 57 -10.31 2.40 9.57
CA GLU A 57 -9.85 1.01 9.45
C GLU A 57 -10.25 0.38 8.12
N LEU A 58 -11.51 0.53 7.71
CA LEU A 58 -11.98 0.07 6.42
C LEU A 58 -11.24 0.77 5.26
N GLY A 59 -11.04 2.09 5.37
CA GLY A 59 -10.30 2.90 4.41
C GLY A 59 -8.89 2.36 4.18
N ARG A 60 -8.15 2.08 5.25
CA ARG A 60 -6.78 1.50 5.15
C ARG A 60 -6.76 0.15 4.44
N ARG A 61 -7.73 -0.74 4.70
CA ARG A 61 -7.83 -2.03 3.99
C ARG A 61 -8.06 -1.83 2.48
N VAL A 62 -8.96 -0.91 2.13
CA VAL A 62 -9.24 -0.56 0.73
C VAL A 62 -8.00 0.07 0.09
N ASP A 63 -7.29 0.95 0.78
CA ASP A 63 -6.08 1.59 0.27
C ASP A 63 -4.92 0.61 0.08
N GLY A 64 -4.75 -0.36 0.98
CA GLY A 64 -3.82 -1.47 0.79
C GLY A 64 -4.15 -2.33 -0.45
N ALA A 65 -5.43 -2.60 -0.70
CA ALA A 65 -5.87 -3.27 -1.93
C ALA A 65 -5.64 -2.41 -3.18
N ARG A 66 -5.94 -1.10 -3.12
CA ARG A 66 -5.68 -0.14 -4.21
C ARG A 66 -4.20 -0.06 -4.56
N LEU A 67 -3.33 -0.02 -3.57
CA LEU A 67 -1.88 0.00 -3.76
C LEU A 67 -1.39 -1.27 -4.47
N ARG A 68 -1.81 -2.45 -3.99
CA ARG A 68 -1.46 -3.74 -4.61
C ARG A 68 -1.95 -3.84 -6.05
N ALA A 69 -3.21 -3.49 -6.31
CA ALA A 69 -3.78 -3.49 -7.65
C ALA A 69 -3.07 -2.49 -8.58
N THR A 70 -2.77 -1.28 -8.09
CA THR A 70 -2.03 -0.26 -8.85
C THR A 70 -0.63 -0.75 -9.21
N THR A 71 0.01 -1.48 -8.31
CA THR A 71 1.37 -2.01 -8.52
C THR A 71 1.38 -3.12 -9.58
N ASP A 72 0.46 -4.08 -9.49
CA ASP A 72 0.32 -5.15 -10.51
C ASP A 72 -0.01 -4.58 -11.89
N ILE A 73 -1.01 -3.69 -11.96
CA ILE A 73 -1.38 -3.00 -13.19
C ILE A 73 -0.20 -2.18 -13.72
N GLY A 74 0.56 -1.52 -12.84
CA GLY A 74 1.74 -0.73 -13.20
C GLY A 74 2.82 -1.54 -13.90
N VAL A 75 3.08 -2.77 -13.46
CA VAL A 75 4.03 -3.69 -14.10
C VAL A 75 3.52 -4.10 -15.49
N ARG A 76 2.23 -4.40 -15.62
CA ARG A 76 1.61 -4.83 -16.89
C ARG A 76 1.33 -3.69 -17.86
N ALA A 77 1.33 -2.46 -17.36
CA ALA A 77 1.20 -1.24 -18.13
C ALA A 77 2.55 -0.66 -18.55
N GLU A 78 3.67 -1.35 -18.29
CA GLU A 78 4.97 -0.81 -18.65
C GLU A 78 5.14 -0.65 -20.16
N THR A 79 5.82 0.43 -20.55
CA THR A 79 6.01 0.77 -21.97
C THR A 79 6.98 -0.17 -22.67
N ASP A 80 7.90 -0.79 -21.91
CA ASP A 80 8.87 -1.77 -22.43
C ASP A 80 8.18 -3.04 -22.98
N LEU A 81 6.90 -3.25 -22.66
CA LEU A 81 6.07 -4.32 -23.22
C LEU A 81 5.49 -3.99 -24.62
N GLY A 82 5.77 -2.79 -25.16
CA GLY A 82 5.32 -2.36 -26.48
C GLY A 82 3.81 -2.48 -26.67
N SER A 83 3.39 -3.11 -27.77
CA SER A 83 1.96 -3.32 -28.08
C SER A 83 1.24 -4.26 -27.10
N GLY A 84 1.98 -5.06 -26.32
CA GLY A 84 1.42 -5.91 -25.27
C GLY A 84 1.07 -5.18 -23.97
N SER A 85 1.59 -3.95 -23.80
CA SER A 85 1.37 -3.11 -22.63
C SER A 85 -0.12 -2.81 -22.41
N LEU A 86 -0.57 -2.85 -21.15
CA LEU A 86 -1.91 -2.34 -20.80
C LEU A 86 -2.05 -0.85 -21.13
N ALA A 87 -1.01 -0.03 -20.95
CA ALA A 87 -1.08 1.39 -21.29
C ALA A 87 -1.36 1.57 -22.79
N TYR A 88 -0.56 0.92 -23.64
CA TYR A 88 -0.72 0.98 -25.09
C TYR A 88 -2.11 0.52 -25.54
N ARG A 89 -2.59 -0.63 -25.04
CA ARG A 89 -3.91 -1.18 -25.38
C ARG A 89 -5.08 -0.31 -24.94
N ASN A 90 -4.87 0.58 -23.97
CA ASN A 90 -5.88 1.52 -23.50
C ASN A 90 -5.64 2.95 -24.03
N GLY A 91 -4.78 3.13 -25.04
CA GLY A 91 -4.54 4.41 -25.69
C GLY A 91 -3.70 5.41 -24.88
N CYS A 92 -3.06 4.94 -23.80
CA CYS A 92 -2.21 5.77 -22.95
C CYS A 92 -0.74 5.62 -23.36
N ARG A 93 0.01 6.72 -23.29
CA ARG A 93 1.45 6.75 -23.64
C ARG A 93 2.33 6.18 -22.55
N THR A 94 1.87 6.23 -21.30
CA THR A 94 2.63 5.78 -20.12
C THR A 94 1.73 5.06 -19.13
N ARG A 95 2.31 4.18 -18.30
CA ARG A 95 1.60 3.57 -17.17
C ARG A 95 1.00 4.59 -16.19
N ILE A 96 1.68 5.74 -16.01
CA ILE A 96 1.21 6.82 -15.12
C ILE A 96 -0.08 7.41 -15.65
N GLU A 97 -0.12 7.73 -16.94
CA GLU A 97 -1.32 8.23 -17.62
C GLU A 97 -2.47 7.23 -17.51
N PHE A 98 -2.19 5.95 -17.79
CA PHE A 98 -3.19 4.89 -17.68
C PHE A 98 -3.78 4.77 -16.27
N ILE A 99 -2.95 4.74 -15.24
CA ILE A 99 -3.39 4.65 -13.84
C ILE A 99 -4.15 5.91 -13.42
N THR A 100 -3.70 7.10 -13.83
CA THR A 100 -4.36 8.39 -13.56
C THR A 100 -5.79 8.37 -14.10
N GLN A 101 -5.97 7.96 -15.35
CA GLN A 101 -7.27 7.87 -16.00
C GLN A 101 -8.15 6.78 -15.37
N LEU A 102 -7.59 5.59 -15.12
CA LEU A 102 -8.33 4.45 -14.56
C LEU A 102 -8.81 4.71 -13.13
N ALA A 103 -7.96 5.29 -12.28
CA ALA A 103 -8.24 5.46 -10.85
C ALA A 103 -8.79 6.84 -10.47
N GLY A 104 -8.84 7.80 -11.41
CA GLY A 104 -9.34 9.15 -11.14
C GLY A 104 -8.47 9.94 -10.15
N ILE A 105 -7.15 9.72 -10.17
CA ILE A 105 -6.18 10.34 -9.27
C ILE A 105 -5.19 11.22 -10.03
N SER A 106 -4.45 12.07 -9.33
CA SER A 106 -3.37 12.84 -9.97
C SER A 106 -2.20 11.94 -10.39
N GLY A 107 -1.43 12.38 -11.40
CA GLY A 107 -0.18 11.69 -11.77
C GLY A 107 0.86 11.66 -10.65
N ARG A 108 0.84 12.63 -9.73
CA ARG A 108 1.69 12.62 -8.52
C ARG A 108 1.32 11.45 -7.60
N GLU A 109 0.03 11.25 -7.38
CA GLU A 109 -0.49 10.16 -6.56
C GLU A 109 -0.23 8.78 -7.20
N ALA A 110 -0.43 8.67 -8.52
CA ALA A 110 -0.10 7.45 -9.26
C ALA A 110 1.39 7.09 -9.12
N LYS A 111 2.29 8.08 -9.25
CA LYS A 111 3.74 7.89 -9.04
C LYS A 111 4.06 7.49 -7.60
N ARG A 112 3.45 8.12 -6.59
CA ARG A 112 3.61 7.76 -5.17
C ARG A 112 3.27 6.29 -4.92
N ARG A 113 2.07 5.86 -5.35
CA ARG A 113 1.62 4.46 -5.19
C ARG A 113 2.55 3.47 -5.88
N LEU A 114 2.93 3.73 -7.12
CA LEU A 114 3.86 2.86 -7.84
C LEU A 114 5.22 2.78 -7.16
N LYS A 115 5.72 3.91 -6.65
CA LYS A 115 7.01 3.96 -5.96
C LYS A 115 6.99 3.16 -4.67
N LEU A 116 5.94 3.29 -3.85
CA LEU A 116 5.78 2.46 -2.65
C LEU A 116 5.63 0.98 -3.00
N GLY A 117 4.88 0.67 -4.06
CA GLY A 117 4.67 -0.69 -4.56
C GLY A 117 5.96 -1.41 -4.97
N GLU A 118 7.01 -0.69 -5.35
CA GLU A 118 8.32 -1.30 -5.67
C GLU A 118 8.96 -2.04 -4.50
N THR A 119 8.67 -1.64 -3.26
CA THR A 119 9.30 -2.19 -2.05
C THR A 119 8.32 -2.85 -1.09
N ALA A 120 7.06 -2.41 -1.06
CA ALA A 120 6.07 -2.82 -0.06
C ALA A 120 4.96 -3.75 -0.60
N VAL A 121 5.07 -4.23 -1.84
CA VAL A 121 4.08 -5.11 -2.46
C VAL A 121 4.79 -6.31 -3.11
N GLU A 122 4.22 -7.50 -2.93
CA GLU A 122 4.58 -8.67 -3.75
C GLU A 122 4.12 -8.43 -5.20
N ARG A 123 5.03 -8.62 -6.14
CA ARG A 123 4.81 -8.32 -7.55
C ARG A 123 4.99 -9.58 -8.37
N THR A 124 4.35 -9.65 -9.53
CA THR A 124 4.46 -10.81 -10.43
C THR A 124 4.96 -10.41 -11.82
N PRO A 125 6.16 -9.78 -11.93
CA PRO A 125 6.71 -9.43 -13.24
C PRO A 125 6.90 -10.69 -14.09
N LEU A 126 6.40 -10.65 -15.33
CA LEU A 126 6.50 -11.78 -16.28
C LEU A 126 5.93 -13.11 -15.75
N GLY A 127 5.01 -13.07 -14.77
CA GLY A 127 4.41 -14.28 -14.21
C GLY A 127 5.16 -14.89 -13.02
N LEU A 128 6.31 -14.33 -12.62
CA LEU A 128 7.10 -14.86 -11.50
C LEU A 128 6.90 -14.02 -10.23
N PRO A 129 6.52 -14.63 -9.08
CA PRO A 129 6.33 -13.90 -7.84
C PRO A 129 7.67 -13.40 -7.30
N VAL A 130 7.70 -12.10 -6.98
CA VAL A 130 8.81 -11.40 -6.34
C VAL A 130 8.28 -10.85 -5.01
N PRO A 131 8.76 -11.34 -3.86
CA PRO A 131 8.26 -10.90 -2.57
C PRO A 131 8.51 -9.41 -2.35
N ALA A 132 7.70 -8.80 -1.48
CA ALA A 132 7.95 -7.45 -1.01
C ALA A 132 9.33 -7.40 -0.33
N ARG A 133 10.08 -6.33 -0.59
CA ARG A 133 11.39 -6.10 0.08
C ARG A 133 11.19 -5.86 1.58
N TYR A 134 10.14 -5.13 1.93
CA TYR A 134 9.77 -4.81 3.31
C TYR A 134 8.49 -5.58 3.64
N SER A 135 8.67 -6.79 4.18
CA SER A 135 7.59 -7.78 4.35
C SER A 135 6.62 -7.41 5.47
N VAL A 136 7.08 -6.72 6.52
CA VAL A 136 6.25 -6.26 7.64
C VAL A 136 5.39 -5.08 7.19
N ILE A 137 5.93 -4.18 6.36
CA ILE A 137 5.12 -3.13 5.71
C ILE A 137 4.03 -3.76 4.83
N ALA A 138 4.38 -4.76 4.01
CA ALA A 138 3.44 -5.44 3.12
C ALA A 138 2.31 -6.15 3.90
N ALA A 139 2.65 -6.78 5.03
CA ALA A 139 1.68 -7.40 5.92
C ALA A 139 0.72 -6.37 6.53
N GLY A 140 1.25 -5.27 7.09
CA GLY A 140 0.45 -4.21 7.68
C GLY A 140 -0.49 -3.50 6.70
N LEU A 141 -0.03 -3.29 5.46
CA LEU A 141 -0.88 -2.76 4.38
C LEU A 141 -1.98 -3.74 3.98
N SER A 142 -1.68 -5.05 3.98
CA SER A 142 -2.64 -6.08 3.60
C SER A 142 -3.72 -6.31 4.66
N SER A 143 -3.38 -6.19 5.95
CA SER A 143 -4.34 -6.28 7.06
C SER A 143 -5.17 -5.00 7.25
N GLY A 144 -4.64 -3.86 6.79
CA GLY A 144 -5.20 -2.52 7.03
C GLY A 144 -4.79 -1.92 8.37
N GLU A 145 -3.87 -2.56 9.10
CA GLU A 145 -3.33 -1.99 10.34
C GLU A 145 -2.42 -0.79 10.04
N LEU A 146 -1.65 -0.85 8.96
CA LEU A 146 -0.75 0.22 8.52
C LEU A 146 -1.39 1.04 7.39
N GLY A 147 -1.41 2.37 7.56
CA GLY A 147 -1.87 3.29 6.51
C GLY A 147 -0.79 3.53 5.44
N VAL A 148 -1.22 3.91 4.23
CA VAL A 148 -0.31 4.15 3.09
C VAL A 148 0.72 5.23 3.38
N GLU A 149 0.31 6.37 3.97
CA GLU A 149 1.25 7.45 4.30
C GLU A 149 2.36 7.00 5.26
N SER A 150 2.00 6.28 6.33
CA SER A 150 2.98 5.70 7.26
C SER A 150 3.89 4.70 6.57
N ALA A 151 3.34 3.84 5.71
CA ALA A 151 4.14 2.90 4.93
C ALA A 151 5.15 3.62 4.01
N GLU A 152 4.78 4.75 3.40
CA GLU A 152 5.70 5.56 2.59
C GLU A 152 6.85 6.14 3.41
N ILE A 153 6.56 6.67 4.60
CA ILE A 153 7.59 7.20 5.52
C ILE A 153 8.57 6.09 5.90
N ILE A 154 8.06 4.93 6.30
CA ILE A 154 8.88 3.79 6.74
C ILE A 154 9.70 3.25 5.58
N ALA A 155 9.08 2.99 4.42
CA ALA A 155 9.78 2.47 3.25
C ALA A 155 10.87 3.42 2.75
N THR A 156 10.63 4.74 2.79
CA THR A 156 11.63 5.76 2.44
C THR A 156 12.82 5.71 3.40
N THR A 157 12.55 5.58 4.70
CA THR A 157 13.56 5.46 5.75
C THR A 157 14.41 4.22 5.56
N LEU A 158 13.79 3.06 5.40
CA LEU A 158 14.49 1.79 5.18
C LEU A 158 15.31 1.81 3.88
N THR A 159 14.78 2.44 2.82
CA THR A 159 15.52 2.57 1.56
C THR A 159 16.78 3.43 1.72
N ALA A 160 16.72 4.46 2.58
CA ALA A 160 17.87 5.31 2.87
C ALA A 160 18.94 4.63 3.74
N LEU A 161 18.54 3.62 4.53
CA LEU A 161 19.42 2.79 5.37
C LEU A 161 20.00 1.58 4.62
N HIS A 162 19.31 1.12 3.57
CA HIS A 162 19.69 -0.06 2.81
C HIS A 162 21.14 0.04 2.29
N GLY A 163 21.95 -0.97 2.62
CA GLY A 163 23.38 -1.02 2.27
C GLY A 163 24.31 -0.19 3.17
N LYS A 164 23.78 0.54 4.16
CA LYS A 164 24.55 1.24 5.20
C LYS A 164 24.59 0.49 6.53
N VAL A 165 23.56 -0.32 6.79
CA VAL A 165 23.42 -1.15 8.00
C VAL A 165 23.35 -2.62 7.61
N LEU A 166 23.52 -3.53 8.58
CA LEU A 166 23.33 -4.95 8.36
C LEU A 166 21.84 -5.26 8.09
N GLN A 167 21.57 -6.38 7.43
CA GLN A 167 20.19 -6.78 7.12
C GLN A 167 19.36 -6.99 8.39
N ASP A 168 19.93 -7.62 9.42
CA ASP A 168 19.24 -7.85 10.70
C ASP A 168 18.85 -6.52 11.39
N ASP A 169 19.70 -5.50 11.29
CA ASP A 169 19.41 -4.16 11.81
C ASP A 169 18.28 -3.51 11.00
N LEU A 170 18.31 -3.65 9.66
CA LEU A 170 17.25 -3.12 8.80
C LEU A 170 15.90 -3.77 9.10
N ASP A 171 15.87 -5.09 9.31
CA ASP A 171 14.68 -5.86 9.65
C ASP A 171 14.16 -5.50 11.06
N HIS A 172 15.06 -5.16 11.99
CA HIS A 172 14.70 -4.63 13.29
C HIS A 172 14.06 -3.24 13.18
N VAL A 173 14.65 -2.33 12.42
CA VAL A 173 14.09 -0.99 12.17
C VAL A 173 12.73 -1.07 11.49
N GLU A 174 12.55 -2.00 10.54
CA GLU A 174 11.26 -2.23 9.90
C GLU A 174 10.19 -2.61 10.93
N ARG A 175 10.45 -3.64 11.76
CA ARG A 175 9.52 -4.07 12.81
C ARG A 175 9.20 -2.96 13.80
N ALA A 176 10.23 -2.26 14.30
CA ALA A 176 10.06 -1.18 15.26
C ALA A 176 9.21 -0.03 14.71
N LEU A 177 9.51 0.45 13.49
CA LEU A 177 8.77 1.55 12.89
C LEU A 177 7.33 1.15 12.52
N VAL A 178 7.10 -0.08 12.06
CA VAL A 178 5.73 -0.57 11.81
C VAL A 178 4.95 -0.69 13.12
N ALA A 179 5.53 -1.26 14.17
CA ALA A 179 4.89 -1.37 15.48
C ALA A 179 4.50 0.02 16.05
N THR A 180 5.39 1.00 15.96
CA THR A 180 5.11 2.40 16.34
C THR A 180 3.99 3.02 15.49
N ALA A 181 3.97 2.74 14.18
CA ALA A 181 2.96 3.26 13.26
C ALA A 181 1.59 2.59 13.40
N THR A 182 1.52 1.38 13.97
CA THR A 182 0.25 0.66 14.19
C THR A 182 -0.25 0.78 15.63
N GLY A 183 0.66 1.06 16.57
CA GLY A 183 0.42 0.99 18.02
C GLY A 183 0.58 -0.44 18.58
N ALA A 184 1.09 -1.39 17.79
CA ALA A 184 1.30 -2.75 18.28
C ALA A 184 2.40 -2.80 19.35
N ILE A 185 2.15 -3.54 20.43
CA ILE A 185 3.15 -3.83 21.45
C ILE A 185 3.90 -5.08 21.00
N THR A 186 5.14 -4.90 20.56
CA THR A 186 6.03 -5.96 20.07
C THR A 186 7.31 -5.98 20.91
N PRO A 187 8.20 -6.99 20.78
CA PRO A 187 9.47 -7.00 21.48
C PRO A 187 10.32 -5.73 21.26
N GLU A 188 10.15 -5.05 20.12
CA GLU A 188 10.86 -3.84 19.77
C GLU A 188 10.30 -2.58 20.46
N THR A 189 9.02 -2.57 20.82
CA THR A 189 8.35 -1.41 21.43
C THR A 189 7.99 -1.60 22.89
N ALA A 190 8.02 -2.83 23.41
CA ALA A 190 7.68 -3.15 24.78
C ALA A 190 8.56 -2.37 25.78
N GLY A 191 7.90 -1.64 26.69
CA GLY A 191 8.58 -0.85 27.72
C GLY A 191 9.12 0.51 27.24
N LEU A 192 9.00 0.85 25.96
CA LEU A 192 9.37 2.17 25.45
C LEU A 192 8.25 3.20 25.71
N PRO A 193 8.60 4.50 25.88
CA PRO A 193 7.62 5.57 25.92
C PRO A 193 6.75 5.55 24.64
N GLY A 194 5.43 5.54 24.81
CA GLY A 194 4.49 5.50 23.69
C GLY A 194 4.13 4.10 23.18
N ALA A 195 4.60 3.02 23.81
CA ALA A 195 4.13 1.66 23.51
C ALA A 195 2.60 1.57 23.60
N GLY A 196 1.95 0.97 22.60
CA GLY A 196 0.48 0.90 22.51
C GLY A 196 -0.18 2.12 21.87
N ILE A 197 0.56 3.21 21.61
CA ILE A 197 0.04 4.42 20.98
C ILE A 197 0.40 4.40 19.49
N ARG A 198 -0.59 4.57 18.63
CA ARG A 198 -0.38 4.77 17.20
C ARG A 198 0.19 6.15 16.95
N PHE A 199 1.40 6.23 16.40
CA PHE A 199 2.01 7.52 16.07
C PHE A 199 1.40 8.10 14.81
N ALA A 200 1.03 9.39 14.86
CA ALA A 200 0.68 10.16 13.67
C ALA A 200 1.88 10.29 12.72
N PRO A 201 1.67 10.51 11.41
CA PRO A 201 2.73 10.58 10.41
C PRO A 201 3.89 11.53 10.77
N ASP A 202 3.63 12.68 11.40
CA ASP A 202 4.67 13.62 11.78
C ASP A 202 5.58 13.12 12.91
N LEU A 203 4.99 12.47 13.93
CA LEU A 203 5.78 11.82 14.98
C LEU A 203 6.56 10.63 14.43
N LEU A 204 5.97 9.88 13.52
CA LEU A 204 6.64 8.77 12.84
C LEU A 204 7.85 9.26 12.01
N ARG A 205 7.72 10.41 11.33
CA ARG A 205 8.83 11.05 10.61
C ARG A 205 9.95 11.46 11.55
N ALA A 206 9.62 12.06 12.70
CA ALA A 206 10.60 12.44 13.71
C ALA A 206 11.38 11.21 14.20
N GLN A 207 10.67 10.14 14.57
CA GLN A 207 11.28 8.88 14.99
C GLN A 207 12.18 8.27 13.89
N ALA A 208 11.70 8.29 12.64
CA ALA A 208 12.46 7.77 11.51
C ALA A 208 13.77 8.55 11.25
N LEU A 209 13.79 9.86 11.51
CA LEU A 209 15.00 10.68 11.42
C LEU A 209 16.01 10.31 12.52
N GLU A 210 15.55 10.00 13.73
CA GLU A 210 16.42 9.54 14.82
C GLU A 210 17.15 8.24 14.45
N TRP A 211 16.44 7.28 13.86
CA TRP A 211 17.04 6.03 13.36
C TRP A 211 18.09 6.30 12.26
N GLN A 212 17.79 7.21 11.33
CA GLN A 212 18.78 7.60 10.31
C GLN A 212 20.00 8.27 10.92
N ALA A 213 19.83 9.14 11.91
CA ALA A 213 20.93 9.80 12.61
C ALA A 213 21.81 8.78 13.35
N ALA A 214 21.20 7.84 14.09
CA ALA A 214 21.90 6.79 14.83
C ALA A 214 22.68 5.83 13.91
N SER A 215 22.20 5.60 12.69
CA SER A 215 22.85 4.73 11.70
C SER A 215 24.04 5.37 10.97
N THR A 216 24.34 6.65 11.22
CA THR A 216 25.42 7.36 10.54
C THR A 216 26.76 7.05 11.23
N PRO A 217 27.81 6.60 10.50
CA PRO A 217 29.09 6.19 11.10
C PRO A 217 29.86 7.31 11.86
N THR A 218 29.40 8.56 11.80
CA THR A 218 29.94 9.72 12.53
C THR A 218 29.21 10.05 13.84
N ALA A 219 28.26 9.21 14.30
CA ALA A 219 27.63 9.41 15.61
C ALA A 219 28.72 9.43 16.71
N PRO A 220 28.81 10.51 17.52
CA PRO A 220 29.84 10.60 18.56
C PRO A 220 29.63 9.49 19.59
N PRO A 221 30.70 8.90 20.15
CA PRO A 221 30.57 7.92 21.22
C PRO A 221 29.82 8.54 22.42
N PRO A 222 28.99 7.77 23.13
CA PRO A 222 28.27 8.28 24.29
C PRO A 222 29.27 8.77 25.36
N PRO A 223 28.95 9.83 26.11
CA PRO A 223 29.84 10.32 27.17
C PRO A 223 30.00 9.23 28.22
N THR A 224 31.24 8.81 28.45
CA THR A 224 31.60 7.98 29.61
C THR A 224 31.26 8.77 30.88
N THR A 225 30.28 8.27 31.63
CA THR A 225 30.05 8.64 33.04
C THR A 225 30.26 7.42 33.89
#